data_AF-A0A202DXP3-F1
#
_entry.id   AF-A0A202DXP3-F1
#
_cell.length_a   1.000
_cell.length_b   1.000
_cell.length_c   1.000
_cell.angle_alpha   90.00
_cell.angle_beta   90.00
_cell.angle_gamma   90.00
#
_symmetry.space_group_name_H-M   'P 1'
#
loop_
_entity.id
_entity.type
_entity.pdbx_description
1 polymer ?
#
loop_
_entity_poly.entity_id
_entity_poly.type
_entity_poly.pdbx_seq_one_letter_code
_entity_poly.pdbx_strand_id
1 'polypeptide(L)'
;MKTLMLTICRIIAMLLLGGGCVYAGFQRFVTVEGQWETLTTLLGAFALIAVGCALIAPTVAGVLARPWGRIYFPGHQLASTQRVFQKPLLLQRQKRFKEAIAEYRRIARKVRRPVNPYMAMIEIAMREMKNAELGKALLAEGKKTIRLKRDHKFLEEKYRLEQRILGRDRENYVPKILLDTDVDELEVRLERELKEKRKLLASADQGPVKS
;
A
#
# COMPACT_ATOMS: atom_id res chain seq x y z
N MET A 1 9.24 -27.63 -5.23
CA MET A 1 10.72 -27.64 -5.14
C MET A 1 11.39 -28.23 -6.38
N LYS A 2 10.98 -29.41 -6.88
CA LYS A 2 11.59 -30.05 -8.07
C LYS A 2 11.65 -29.15 -9.32
N THR A 3 10.61 -28.35 -9.57
CA THR A 3 10.57 -27.41 -10.70
C THR A 3 11.59 -26.28 -10.60
N LEU A 4 11.90 -25.78 -9.40
CA LEU A 4 12.87 -24.70 -9.18
C LEU A 4 14.30 -25.16 -9.45
N MET A 5 14.63 -26.38 -9.03
CA MET A 5 15.96 -26.96 -9.20
C MET A 5 16.28 -27.19 -10.68
N LEU A 6 15.31 -27.65 -11.46
CA LEU A 6 15.44 -27.80 -12.92
C LEU A 6 15.64 -26.46 -13.65
N THR A 7 15.00 -25.37 -13.21
CA THR A 7 15.23 -24.04 -13.80
C THR A 7 16.62 -23.52 -13.50
N ILE A 8 17.10 -23.68 -12.25
CA ILE A 8 18.45 -23.24 -11.86
C ILE A 8 19.51 -24.00 -12.66
N CYS A 9 19.36 -25.32 -12.82
CA CYS A 9 20.31 -26.13 -13.58
C CYS A 9 20.39 -25.71 -15.07
N ARG A 10 19.25 -25.37 -15.68
CA ARG A 10 19.21 -24.86 -17.07
C ARG A 10 19.87 -23.50 -17.22
N ILE A 11 19.68 -22.59 -16.25
CA ILE A 11 20.32 -21.27 -16.25
C ILE A 11 21.83 -21.41 -16.13
N ILE A 12 22.33 -22.26 -15.23
CA ILE A 12 23.76 -22.50 -15.05
C ILE A 12 24.38 -23.10 -16.33
N ALA A 13 23.72 -24.10 -16.94
CA ALA A 13 24.19 -24.70 -18.19
C ALA A 13 24.27 -23.68 -19.33
N MET A 14 23.27 -22.78 -19.45
CA MET A 14 23.28 -21.71 -20.46
C MET A 14 24.39 -20.68 -20.21
N LEU A 15 24.65 -20.31 -18.95
CA LEU A 15 25.72 -19.38 -18.61
C LEU A 15 27.11 -19.96 -18.91
N LEU A 16 27.32 -21.26 -18.64
CA LEU A 16 28.59 -21.93 -18.92
C LEU A 16 28.86 -22.04 -20.44
N LEU A 17 27.82 -22.39 -21.22
CA LEU A 17 27.94 -22.46 -22.68
C LEU A 17 28.13 -21.08 -23.32
N GLY A 18 27.38 -20.07 -22.85
CA GLY A 18 27.51 -18.70 -23.35
C GLY A 18 28.85 -18.04 -22.99
N GLY A 19 29.35 -18.26 -21.77
CA GLY A 19 30.62 -17.71 -21.30
C GLY A 19 31.83 -18.19 -22.11
N GLY A 20 31.84 -19.46 -22.53
CA GLY A 20 32.91 -20.02 -23.36
C GLY A 20 33.00 -19.35 -24.74
N CYS A 21 31.85 -19.08 -25.38
CA CYS A 21 31.80 -18.39 -26.67
C CYS A 21 32.27 -16.94 -26.57
N VAL A 22 31.87 -16.22 -25.51
CA VAL A 22 32.32 -14.83 -25.26
C VAL A 22 33.83 -14.79 -24.99
N TYR A 23 34.37 -15.73 -24.21
CA TYR A 23 35.79 -15.81 -23.91
C TYR A 23 36.65 -16.12 -25.16
N ALA A 24 36.21 -17.06 -25.99
CA ALA A 24 36.89 -17.39 -27.25
C ALA A 24 36.86 -16.22 -28.25
N GLY A 25 35.73 -15.49 -28.31
CA GLY A 25 35.63 -14.26 -29.11
C GLY A 25 36.54 -13.14 -28.59
N PHE A 26 36.63 -12.98 -27.26
CA PHE A 26 37.50 -12.00 -26.62
C PHE A 26 38.99 -12.30 -26.86
N GLN A 27 39.42 -13.56 -26.80
CA GLN A 27 40.81 -13.92 -27.10
C GLN A 27 41.19 -13.61 -28.55
N ARG A 28 40.27 -13.80 -29.52
CA ARG A 28 40.51 -13.41 -30.92
C ARG A 28 40.52 -11.89 -31.12
N PHE A 29 39.78 -11.15 -30.30
CA PHE A 29 39.75 -9.68 -30.35
C PHE A 29 41.10 -9.05 -29.96
N VAL A 30 41.86 -9.67 -29.05
CA VAL A 30 43.16 -9.16 -28.59
C VAL A 30 44.26 -9.29 -29.66
N THR A 31 44.07 -10.12 -30.70
CA THR A 31 45.16 -10.53 -31.60
C THR A 31 45.12 -9.98 -33.04
N VAL A 32 44.19 -9.09 -33.43
CA VAL A 32 44.02 -8.76 -34.87
C VAL A 32 43.98 -7.25 -35.18
N GLU A 33 44.83 -6.83 -36.13
CA GLU A 33 44.97 -5.53 -36.82
C GLU A 33 43.76 -5.14 -37.73
N GLY A 34 42.53 -5.51 -37.34
CA GLY A 34 41.30 -5.32 -38.14
C GLY A 34 40.19 -4.62 -37.35
N GLN A 35 40.27 -3.29 -37.18
CA GLN A 35 39.35 -2.50 -36.34
C GLN A 35 37.88 -2.51 -36.80
N TRP A 36 37.61 -2.71 -38.09
CA TRP A 36 36.24 -2.59 -38.62
C TRP A 36 35.43 -3.90 -38.55
N GLU A 37 36.08 -5.04 -38.75
CA GLU A 37 35.41 -6.36 -38.64
C GLU A 37 35.13 -6.73 -37.19
N THR A 38 35.97 -6.27 -36.28
CA THR A 38 35.80 -6.47 -34.84
C THR A 38 34.60 -5.68 -34.29
N LEU A 39 34.38 -4.45 -34.76
CA LEU A 39 33.22 -3.62 -34.37
C LEU A 39 31.87 -4.25 -34.74
N THR A 40 31.73 -4.75 -35.97
CA THR A 40 30.47 -5.37 -36.44
C THR A 40 30.17 -6.66 -35.69
N THR A 41 31.20 -7.47 -35.41
CA THR A 41 31.07 -8.69 -34.61
C THR A 41 30.64 -8.39 -33.17
N LEU A 42 31.18 -7.32 -32.58
CA LEU A 42 30.86 -6.89 -31.22
C LEU A 42 29.44 -6.33 -31.11
N LEU A 43 29.01 -5.54 -32.10
CA LEU A 43 27.62 -5.08 -32.24
C LEU A 43 26.64 -6.25 -32.40
N GLY A 44 26.98 -7.24 -33.23
CA GLY A 44 26.19 -8.45 -33.42
C GLY A 44 26.06 -9.26 -32.14
N ALA A 45 27.16 -9.45 -31.40
CA ALA A 45 27.14 -10.12 -30.10
C ALA A 45 26.30 -9.37 -29.06
N PHE A 46 26.41 -8.03 -29.00
CA PHE A 46 25.61 -7.22 -28.09
C PHE A 46 24.12 -7.29 -28.39
N ALA A 47 23.73 -7.24 -29.67
CA ALA A 47 22.34 -7.38 -30.10
C ALA A 47 21.76 -8.75 -29.67
N LEU A 48 22.52 -9.84 -29.84
CA LEU A 48 22.10 -11.17 -29.38
C LEU A 48 21.93 -11.25 -27.87
N ILE A 49 22.84 -10.66 -27.09
CA ILE A 49 22.72 -10.60 -25.62
C ILE A 49 21.48 -9.80 -25.21
N ALA A 50 21.24 -8.65 -25.84
CA ALA A 50 20.08 -7.81 -25.55
C ALA A 50 18.76 -8.56 -25.80
N VAL A 51 18.65 -9.27 -26.93
CA VAL A 51 17.48 -10.12 -27.24
C VAL A 51 17.34 -11.26 -26.24
N GLY A 52 18.43 -11.93 -25.88
CA GLY A 52 18.43 -12.97 -24.84
C GLY A 52 17.93 -12.45 -23.48
N CYS A 53 18.42 -11.28 -23.05
CA CYS A 53 17.96 -10.63 -21.83
C CYS A 53 16.47 -10.26 -21.90
N ALA A 54 15.99 -9.73 -23.02
CA ALA A 54 14.58 -9.37 -23.19
C ALA A 54 13.64 -10.59 -23.09
N LEU A 55 14.06 -11.75 -23.58
CA LEU A 55 13.29 -13.00 -23.48
C LEU A 55 13.29 -13.59 -22.06
N ILE A 56 14.41 -13.45 -21.32
CA ILE A 56 14.57 -14.04 -19.98
C ILE A 56 14.00 -13.10 -18.89
N ALA A 57 14.01 -11.79 -19.12
CA ALA A 57 13.59 -10.77 -18.16
C ALA A 57 12.19 -11.01 -17.54
N PRO A 58 11.12 -11.34 -18.28
CA PRO A 58 9.80 -11.56 -17.68
C PRO A 58 9.79 -12.74 -16.71
N THR A 59 10.52 -13.81 -17.04
CA THR A 59 10.59 -15.02 -16.23
C THR A 59 11.35 -14.76 -14.93
N VAL A 60 12.50 -14.09 -15.03
CA VAL A 60 13.32 -13.72 -13.87
C VAL A 60 12.58 -12.70 -12.99
N ALA A 61 11.93 -11.70 -13.60
CA ALA A 61 11.10 -10.73 -12.89
C ALA A 61 9.97 -11.42 -12.12
N GLY A 62 9.28 -12.39 -12.70
CA GLY A 62 8.22 -13.14 -12.01
C GLY A 62 8.71 -13.96 -10.81
N VAL A 63 9.92 -14.51 -10.88
CA VAL A 63 10.52 -15.28 -9.78
C VAL A 63 10.98 -14.35 -8.65
N LEU A 64 11.64 -13.23 -8.98
CA LEU A 64 12.11 -12.25 -8.00
C LEU A 64 10.97 -11.40 -7.41
N ALA A 65 9.91 -11.14 -8.16
CA ALA A 65 8.78 -10.35 -7.68
C ALA A 65 7.97 -11.06 -6.58
N ARG A 66 7.99 -12.39 -6.50
CA ARG A 66 7.23 -13.13 -5.47
C ARG A 66 7.70 -12.87 -4.03
N PRO A 67 9.00 -12.98 -3.69
CA PRO A 67 9.47 -12.68 -2.33
C PRO A 67 9.32 -11.20 -1.98
N TRP A 68 9.70 -10.29 -2.88
CA TRP A 68 9.59 -8.85 -2.62
C TRP A 68 8.15 -8.35 -2.60
N GLY A 69 7.28 -8.86 -3.47
CA GLY A 69 5.86 -8.52 -3.49
C GLY A 69 5.18 -8.83 -2.16
N ARG A 70 5.59 -9.88 -1.45
CA ARG A 70 5.03 -10.20 -0.13
C ARG A 70 5.46 -9.21 0.97
N ILE A 71 6.64 -8.60 0.84
CA ILE A 71 7.17 -7.62 1.79
C ILE A 71 6.55 -6.24 1.52
N TYR A 72 6.51 -5.81 0.26
CA TYR A 72 6.02 -4.48 -0.12
C TYR A 72 4.50 -4.40 -0.29
N PHE A 73 3.85 -5.49 -0.70
CA PHE A 73 2.40 -5.57 -0.92
C PHE A 73 1.82 -6.80 -0.21
N PRO A 74 1.51 -6.71 1.10
CA PRO A 74 0.80 -7.76 1.84
C PRO A 74 -0.69 -7.84 1.42
N GLY A 75 -0.97 -7.90 0.11
CA GLY A 75 -2.31 -7.79 -0.46
C GLY A 75 -3.23 -8.96 -0.14
N HIS A 76 -2.71 -10.17 0.09
CA HIS A 76 -3.57 -11.34 0.32
C HIS A 76 -4.31 -11.32 1.67
N GLN A 77 -3.78 -10.67 2.71
CA GLN A 77 -4.49 -10.51 3.98
C GLN A 77 -5.45 -9.33 3.98
N LEU A 78 -5.14 -8.28 3.21
CA LEU A 78 -6.00 -7.11 3.04
C LEU A 78 -7.22 -7.42 2.15
N ALA A 79 -7.03 -8.20 1.07
CA ALA A 79 -8.10 -8.54 0.13
C ALA A 79 -9.21 -9.39 0.77
N SER A 80 -8.88 -10.32 1.68
CA SER A 80 -9.89 -11.14 2.37
C SER A 80 -10.71 -10.33 3.38
N THR A 81 -10.05 -9.44 4.11
CA THR A 81 -10.71 -8.54 5.07
C THR A 81 -11.65 -7.57 4.35
N GLN A 82 -11.23 -7.03 3.19
CA GLN A 82 -12.08 -6.15 2.37
C GLN A 82 -13.36 -6.83 1.88
N ARG A 83 -13.31 -8.11 1.45
CA ARG A 83 -14.51 -8.82 0.96
C ARG A 83 -15.60 -8.95 2.01
N VAL A 84 -15.23 -9.16 3.28
CA VAL A 84 -16.20 -9.32 4.37
C VAL A 84 -17.04 -8.05 4.56
N PHE A 85 -16.48 -6.86 4.29
CA PHE A 85 -17.16 -5.59 4.45
C PHE A 85 -17.91 -5.09 3.20
N GLN A 86 -17.76 -5.74 2.04
CA GLN A 86 -18.42 -5.29 0.80
C GLN A 86 -19.94 -5.37 0.89
N LYS A 87 -20.50 -6.46 1.43
CA LYS A 87 -21.95 -6.65 1.53
C LYS A 87 -22.65 -5.58 2.38
N PRO A 88 -22.24 -5.32 3.64
CA PRO A 88 -22.91 -4.28 4.43
C PRO A 88 -22.71 -2.87 3.84
N LEU A 89 -21.56 -2.58 3.20
CA LEU A 89 -21.34 -1.32 2.49
C LEU A 89 -22.30 -1.15 1.30
N LEU A 90 -22.54 -2.22 0.53
CA LEU A 90 -23.51 -2.20 -0.56
C LEU A 90 -24.92 -1.94 -0.04
N LEU A 91 -25.33 -2.59 1.05
CA LEU A 91 -26.62 -2.36 1.70
C LEU A 91 -26.77 -0.92 2.21
N GLN A 92 -25.70 -0.34 2.77
CA GLN A 92 -25.68 1.07 3.18
C GLN A 92 -25.88 2.01 1.98
N ARG A 93 -25.20 1.77 0.86
CA ARG A 93 -25.39 2.56 -0.39
C ARG A 93 -26.82 2.45 -0.94
N GLN A 94 -27.47 1.31 -0.74
CA GLN A 94 -28.88 1.10 -1.09
C GLN A 94 -29.87 1.67 -0.06
N LYS A 95 -29.41 2.40 0.95
CA LYS A 95 -30.22 2.93 2.07
C LYS A 95 -30.94 1.85 2.89
N ARG A 96 -30.49 0.59 2.82
CA ARG A 96 -31.04 -0.55 3.58
C ARG A 96 -30.34 -0.67 4.93
N PHE A 97 -30.45 0.38 5.75
CA PHE A 97 -29.65 0.55 6.97
C PHE A 97 -29.85 -0.55 8.02
N LYS A 98 -31.10 -0.99 8.24
CA LYS A 98 -31.41 -2.07 9.18
C LYS A 98 -30.70 -3.37 8.80
N GLU A 99 -30.68 -3.70 7.52
CA GLU A 99 -30.02 -4.90 7.01
C GLU A 99 -28.49 -4.77 7.05
N ALA A 100 -27.95 -3.58 6.73
CA ALA A 100 -26.53 -3.29 6.88
C ALA A 100 -26.08 -3.51 8.33
N ILE A 101 -26.83 -3.02 9.31
CA ILE A 101 -26.57 -3.25 10.75
C ILE A 101 -26.63 -4.75 11.07
N ALA A 102 -27.62 -5.49 10.56
CA ALA A 102 -27.72 -6.93 10.79
C ALA A 102 -26.51 -7.70 10.23
N GLU A 103 -26.02 -7.32 9.05
CA GLU A 103 -24.81 -7.88 8.44
C GLU A 103 -23.55 -7.54 9.24
N TYR A 104 -23.37 -6.29 9.66
CA TYR A 104 -22.27 -5.91 10.54
C TYR A 104 -22.29 -6.68 11.87
N ARG A 105 -23.47 -6.90 12.46
CA ARG A 105 -23.60 -7.74 13.66
C ARG A 105 -23.22 -9.20 13.39
N ARG A 106 -23.54 -9.74 12.20
CA ARG A 106 -23.07 -11.08 11.79
C ARG A 106 -21.55 -11.14 11.65
N ILE A 107 -20.92 -10.09 11.09
CA ILE A 107 -19.47 -9.98 10.97
C ILE A 107 -18.82 -9.88 12.36
N ALA A 108 -19.37 -9.04 13.24
CA ALA A 108 -18.88 -8.84 14.61
C ALA A 108 -18.77 -10.17 15.39
N ARG A 109 -19.70 -11.11 15.16
CA ARG A 109 -19.66 -12.44 15.80
C ARG A 109 -18.55 -13.35 15.27
N LYS A 110 -18.05 -13.12 14.06
CA LYS A 110 -17.03 -13.97 13.41
C LYS A 110 -15.61 -13.47 13.57
N VAL A 111 -15.43 -12.15 13.76
CA VAL A 111 -14.09 -11.55 13.84
C VAL A 111 -13.58 -11.49 15.28
N ARG A 112 -12.28 -11.77 15.48
CA ARG A 112 -11.65 -11.75 16.81
C ARG A 112 -11.66 -10.37 17.48
N ARG A 113 -11.64 -9.30 16.68
CA ARG A 113 -11.67 -7.91 17.12
C ARG A 113 -12.83 -7.16 16.44
N PRO A 114 -14.02 -7.13 17.06
CA PRO A 114 -15.22 -6.60 16.41
C PRO A 114 -15.39 -5.07 16.49
N VAL A 115 -14.32 -4.32 16.78
CA VAL A 115 -14.37 -2.86 16.96
C VAL A 115 -14.92 -2.16 15.71
N ASN A 116 -14.35 -2.47 14.53
CA ASN A 116 -14.73 -1.81 13.28
C ASN A 116 -16.21 -2.06 12.90
N PRO A 117 -16.75 -3.30 12.98
CA PRO A 117 -18.18 -3.52 12.81
C PRO A 117 -19.07 -2.68 13.74
N TYR A 118 -18.73 -2.58 15.03
CA TYR A 118 -19.52 -1.77 15.97
C TYR A 118 -19.43 -0.28 15.65
N MET A 119 -18.26 0.24 15.25
CA MET A 119 -18.12 1.62 14.80
C MET A 119 -19.02 1.92 13.59
N ALA A 120 -19.04 1.03 12.59
CA ALA A 120 -19.86 1.20 11.40
C ALA A 120 -21.36 1.14 11.73
N MET A 121 -21.79 0.26 12.63
CA MET A 121 -23.20 0.21 13.09
C MET A 121 -23.60 1.49 13.83
N ILE A 122 -22.73 2.00 14.71
CA ILE A 122 -22.96 3.27 15.41
C ILE A 122 -23.05 4.42 14.42
N GLU A 123 -22.14 4.51 13.44
CA GLU A 123 -22.16 5.55 12.42
C GLU A 123 -23.46 5.53 11.60
N ILE A 124 -23.90 4.35 11.14
CA ILE A 124 -25.17 4.20 10.42
C ILE A 124 -26.36 4.62 11.30
N ALA A 125 -26.40 4.16 12.56
CA ALA A 125 -27.50 4.50 13.46
C ALA A 125 -27.56 6.01 13.74
N MET A 126 -26.40 6.65 13.90
CA MET A 126 -26.29 8.06 14.24
C MET A 126 -26.51 8.94 13.01
N ARG A 127 -25.70 8.80 11.95
CA ARG A 127 -25.74 9.69 10.78
C ARG A 127 -26.91 9.42 9.85
N GLU A 128 -27.06 8.17 9.44
CA GLU A 128 -27.99 7.80 8.38
C GLU A 128 -29.42 7.67 8.90
N MET A 129 -29.58 7.05 10.08
CA MET A 129 -30.89 6.81 10.69
C MET A 129 -31.33 7.90 11.67
N LYS A 130 -30.43 8.83 12.04
CA LYS A 130 -30.67 9.88 13.05
C LYS A 130 -31.25 9.35 14.37
N ASN A 131 -30.87 8.14 14.76
CA ASN A 131 -31.39 7.44 15.93
C ASN A 131 -30.30 7.31 17.02
N ALA A 132 -30.26 8.31 17.90
CA ALA A 132 -29.26 8.39 18.96
C ALA A 132 -29.39 7.28 20.01
N GLU A 133 -30.61 6.83 20.29
CA GLU A 133 -30.88 5.74 21.24
C GLU A 133 -30.31 4.41 20.72
N LEU A 134 -30.52 4.12 19.44
CA LEU A 134 -29.94 2.94 18.78
C LEU A 134 -28.42 3.00 18.79
N GLY A 135 -27.82 4.17 18.50
CA GLY A 135 -26.37 4.36 18.59
C GLY A 135 -25.82 4.09 19.99
N LYS A 136 -26.53 4.56 21.04
CA LYS A 136 -26.18 4.31 22.44
C LYS A 136 -26.29 2.82 22.81
N ALA A 137 -27.35 2.15 22.34
CA ALA A 137 -27.53 0.71 22.55
C ALA A 137 -26.41 -0.11 21.89
N LEU A 138 -26.03 0.23 20.65
CA LEU A 138 -24.93 -0.41 19.93
C LEU A 138 -23.56 -0.16 20.59
N LEU A 139 -23.33 1.03 21.16
CA LEU A 139 -22.13 1.29 21.96
C LEU A 139 -22.07 0.38 23.19
N ALA A 140 -23.19 0.24 23.92
CA ALA A 140 -23.26 -0.64 25.08
C ALA A 140 -23.07 -2.11 24.72
N GLU A 141 -23.68 -2.58 23.63
CA GLU A 141 -23.50 -3.92 23.06
C GLU A 141 -22.03 -4.17 22.67
N GLY A 142 -21.39 -3.19 22.01
CA GLY A 142 -19.99 -3.23 21.61
C GLY A 142 -19.03 -3.35 22.79
N LYS A 143 -19.23 -2.54 23.85
CA LYS A 143 -18.44 -2.61 25.07
C LYS A 143 -18.52 -3.97 25.78
N LYS A 144 -19.71 -4.59 25.79
CA LYS A 144 -19.90 -5.94 26.35
C LYS A 144 -19.19 -7.03 25.54
N THR A 145 -19.12 -6.86 24.21
CA THR A 145 -18.57 -7.88 23.29
C THR A 145 -17.05 -7.80 23.15
N ILE A 146 -16.49 -6.58 23.12
CA ILE A 146 -15.07 -6.35 22.91
C ILE A 146 -14.28 -6.67 24.18
N ARG A 147 -13.23 -7.49 24.07
CA ARG A 147 -12.43 -7.92 25.25
C ARG A 147 -11.41 -6.89 25.73
N LEU A 148 -10.89 -6.05 24.83
CA LEU A 148 -9.79 -5.14 25.14
C LEU A 148 -10.28 -3.76 25.59
N LYS A 149 -9.84 -3.29 26.75
CA LYS A 149 -10.19 -1.95 27.28
C LYS A 149 -9.78 -0.80 26.36
N ARG A 150 -8.63 -0.92 25.66
CA ARG A 150 -8.18 0.09 24.67
C ARG A 150 -9.22 0.30 23.57
N ASP A 151 -9.81 -0.79 23.10
CA ASP A 151 -10.81 -0.76 22.03
C ASP A 151 -12.15 -0.18 22.52
N HIS A 152 -12.47 -0.30 23.83
CA HIS A 152 -13.63 0.39 24.42
C HIS A 152 -13.48 1.90 24.36
N LYS A 153 -12.30 2.42 24.75
CA LYS A 153 -12.00 3.85 24.70
C LYS A 153 -12.12 4.39 23.28
N PHE A 154 -11.59 3.64 22.31
CA PHE A 154 -11.69 3.99 20.89
C PHE A 154 -13.14 4.02 20.40
N LEU A 155 -13.95 3.04 20.79
CA LEU A 155 -15.37 3.00 20.43
C LEU A 155 -16.18 4.14 21.08
N GLU A 156 -15.88 4.49 22.32
CA GLU A 156 -16.48 5.65 23.01
C GLU A 156 -16.11 6.98 22.35
N GLU A 157 -14.84 7.16 22.00
CA GLU A 157 -14.36 8.38 21.36
C GLU A 157 -15.03 8.58 20.01
N LYS A 158 -15.15 7.52 19.22
CA LYS A 158 -15.90 7.55 17.97
C LYS A 158 -17.38 7.89 18.18
N TYR A 159 -18.04 7.29 19.18
CA TYR A 159 -19.43 7.62 19.51
C TYR A 159 -19.60 9.10 19.91
N ARG A 160 -18.71 9.64 20.74
CA ARG A 160 -18.70 11.06 21.13
C ARG A 160 -18.49 11.97 19.92
N LEU A 161 -17.64 11.57 18.98
CA LEU A 161 -17.46 12.31 17.73
C LEU A 161 -18.77 12.34 16.92
N GLU A 162 -19.46 11.20 16.78
CA GLU A 162 -20.74 11.16 16.06
C GLU A 162 -21.85 11.95 16.77
N GLN A 163 -21.90 11.93 18.11
CA GLN A 163 -22.80 12.78 18.88
C GLN A 163 -22.54 14.27 18.64
N ARG A 164 -21.27 14.69 18.60
CA ARG A 164 -20.90 16.09 18.33
C ARG A 164 -21.32 16.53 16.92
N ILE A 165 -21.17 15.65 15.93
CA ILE A 165 -21.59 15.93 14.54
C ILE A 165 -23.11 16.10 14.49
N LEU A 166 -23.87 15.16 15.06
CA LEU A 166 -25.33 15.27 15.12
C LEU A 166 -25.85 16.47 15.91
N GLY A 167 -25.15 16.86 16.98
CA GLY A 167 -25.49 18.02 17.78
C GLY A 167 -25.24 19.34 17.06
N ARG A 168 -24.21 19.40 16.20
CA ARG A 168 -23.87 20.60 15.41
C ARG A 168 -24.74 20.82 14.18
N ASP A 169 -25.25 19.75 13.57
CA ASP A 169 -26.14 19.83 12.40
C ASP A 169 -27.52 20.44 12.71
N ARG A 170 -27.80 20.84 13.96
CA ARG A 170 -29.02 21.59 14.31
C ARG A 170 -28.91 23.11 14.18
N GLU A 171 -27.70 23.70 14.14
CA GLU A 171 -27.58 25.16 14.12
C GLU A 171 -26.60 25.77 13.11
N ASN A 172 -25.56 25.05 12.63
CA ASN A 172 -24.66 25.47 11.55
C ASN A 172 -23.41 24.60 11.63
N TYR A 173 -23.08 23.82 10.60
CA TYR A 173 -21.72 23.30 10.52
C TYR A 173 -21.16 23.19 9.11
N VAL A 174 -20.27 24.14 8.83
CA VAL A 174 -19.04 23.92 8.07
C VAL A 174 -18.00 23.36 9.06
N PRO A 175 -17.23 22.31 8.72
CA PRO A 175 -16.28 21.70 9.63
C PRO A 175 -15.13 22.61 10.10
N LYS A 176 -15.35 23.30 11.23
CA LYS A 176 -14.33 24.08 11.98
C LYS A 176 -13.12 23.27 12.50
N ILE A 177 -13.10 21.95 12.34
CA ILE A 177 -11.91 21.13 12.68
C ILE A 177 -10.79 21.31 11.61
N LEU A 178 -11.04 22.06 10.53
CA LEU A 178 -10.04 22.51 9.56
C LEU A 178 -9.93 24.05 9.45
N LEU A 179 -10.58 24.82 10.35
CA LEU A 179 -10.63 26.30 10.28
C LEU A 179 -10.27 27.00 11.59
N ASP A 180 -9.87 26.28 12.65
CA ASP A 180 -9.31 26.91 13.86
C ASP A 180 -7.77 26.84 13.90
N THR A 181 -7.12 26.23 12.90
CA THR A 181 -5.77 26.66 12.54
C THR A 181 -6.00 27.75 11.52
N ASP A 182 -5.65 28.99 11.84
CA ASP A 182 -5.69 30.08 10.86
C ASP A 182 -5.02 29.53 9.59
N VAL A 183 -5.73 29.57 8.47
CA VAL A 183 -5.17 29.12 7.19
C VAL A 183 -3.85 29.87 6.94
N ASP A 184 -3.79 31.12 7.39
CA ASP A 184 -2.61 31.97 7.44
C ASP A 184 -1.47 31.37 8.29
N GLU A 185 -1.77 30.75 9.44
CA GLU A 185 -0.77 30.10 10.29
C GLU A 185 -0.24 28.80 9.66
N LEU A 186 -1.10 28.02 8.98
CA LEU A 186 -0.69 26.83 8.23
C LEU A 186 0.15 27.18 7.01
N GLU A 187 -0.21 28.24 6.27
CA GLU A 187 0.58 28.73 5.14
C GLU A 187 1.95 29.21 5.62
N VAL A 188 2.01 30.02 6.69
CA VAL A 188 3.28 30.47 7.27
C VAL A 188 4.14 29.28 7.74
N ARG A 189 3.53 28.24 8.32
CA ARG A 189 4.24 27.05 8.75
C ARG A 189 4.78 26.24 7.56
N LEU A 190 3.98 26.06 6.52
CA LEU A 190 4.38 25.35 5.31
C LEU A 190 5.50 26.08 4.56
N GLU A 191 5.42 27.42 4.48
CA GLU A 191 6.46 28.25 3.87
C GLU A 191 7.79 28.16 4.63
N ARG A 192 7.76 28.14 5.97
CA ARG A 192 8.97 27.95 6.79
C ARG A 192 9.60 26.58 6.52
N GLU A 193 8.81 25.51 6.51
CA GLU A 193 9.32 24.16 6.21
C GLU A 193 9.91 24.07 4.79
N LEU A 194 9.27 24.67 3.79
CA LEU A 194 9.79 24.71 2.42
C LEU A 194 11.09 25.51 2.33
N LYS A 195 11.20 26.63 3.04
CA LYS A 195 12.41 27.46 3.08
C LYS A 195 13.59 26.73 3.74
N GLU A 196 13.35 25.99 4.82
CA GLU A 196 14.37 25.15 5.46
C GLU A 196 14.82 24.01 4.54
N LYS A 197 13.89 23.30 3.90
CA LYS A 197 14.24 22.24 2.95
C LYS A 197 15.05 22.76 1.76
N ARG A 198 14.72 23.94 1.23
CA ARG A 198 15.50 24.58 0.16
C ARG A 198 16.93 24.92 0.60
N LYS A 199 17.13 25.40 1.83
CA LYS A 199 18.48 25.63 2.39
C LYS A 199 19.28 24.34 2.53
N LEU A 200 18.66 23.28 3.04
CA LEU A 200 19.31 21.98 3.19
C LEU A 200 19.73 21.38 1.84
N LEU A 201 18.87 21.50 0.81
CA LEU A 201 19.20 21.07 -0.54
C LEU A 201 20.34 21.90 -1.16
N ALA A 202 20.34 23.22 -0.96
CA ALA A 202 21.42 24.08 -1.45
C ALA A 202 22.77 23.79 -0.77
N SER A 203 22.78 23.40 0.52
CA SER A 203 24.00 22.95 1.20
C SER A 203 24.47 21.56 0.79
N ALA A 204 23.57 20.68 0.34
CA ALA A 204 23.94 19.35 -0.12
C ALA A 204 24.60 19.37 -1.51
N ASP A 205 24.26 20.37 -2.34
CA ASP A 205 24.78 20.51 -3.71
C ASP A 205 26.20 21.11 -3.77
N GLN A 206 26.70 21.69 -2.67
CA GLN A 206 28.07 22.24 -2.61
C GLN A 206 29.17 21.16 -2.58
N GLY A 207 28.78 19.87 -2.51
CA GLY A 207 29.70 18.74 -2.51
C GLY A 207 30.67 18.75 -1.31
N PRO A 208 31.31 17.61 -1.00
CA PRO A 208 32.41 17.62 -0.04
C PRO A 208 33.53 18.48 -0.61
N VAL A 209 33.83 19.60 0.07
CA VAL A 209 35.04 20.39 -0.19
C VAL A 209 36.22 19.43 -0.03
N LYS A 210 36.83 19.03 -1.14
CA LYS A 210 38.04 18.20 -1.13
C LYS A 210 39.15 19.02 -0.47
N SER A 211 39.39 18.74 0.81
CA SER A 211 40.59 19.14 1.55
C SER A 211 41.79 18.33 1.07
#